data_AF-A0A1E5VJB4-F1
#
_entry.id   AF-A0A1E5VJB4-F1
#
_cell.length_a   1.000
_cell.length_b   1.000
_cell.length_c   1.000
_cell.angle_alpha   90.00
_cell.angle_beta   90.00
_cell.angle_gamma   90.00
#
_symmetry.space_group_name_H-M   'P 1'
#
loop_
_entity.id
_entity.type
_entity.pdbx_description
1 polymer ?
#
loop_
_entity_poly.entity_id
_entity_poly.type
_entity_poly.pdbx_seq_one_letter_code
_entity_poly.pdbx_strand_id
1 'polypeptide(L)'
;LTTVQPNLVNSTGVSFSASLQFAFDPSKSKRLSWHPRIFLYKGFLSDMECDHLISMARSKKESSLVVADGTNSSQNNTDASIKVYMADSKDTIVSKIEDRISVWSFLPKDFGESMQILKYEVNKSDYNNYEPQSNIRFVTVMMYLSDAKRGGQTVFPRSELKGTQVEQGAPSECAGYVVPPVKGNAILLFNLKLDGVIDKDSQYEVCSVLEGEEWLAIKHIHLRKTTPKSSLASEDECTDEDDRCVRWAAGGECDRNPIFMIGSPDYYGTCRKSCRVC
;
A
#
# COMPACT_ATOMS: atom_id res chain seq x y z
N LEU A 1 17.30 -57.69 -28.19
CA LEU A 1 17.98 -57.33 -26.93
C LEU A 1 17.78 -55.83 -26.74
N THR A 2 16.58 -55.43 -26.32
CA THR A 2 16.11 -55.15 -24.93
C THR A 2 15.82 -53.66 -24.81
N THR A 3 14.58 -53.34 -25.14
CA THR A 3 13.82 -52.17 -24.70
C THR A 3 13.92 -52.05 -23.18
N VAL A 4 14.37 -50.89 -22.69
CA VAL A 4 14.33 -50.56 -21.26
C VAL A 4 13.22 -49.55 -21.06
N GLN A 5 12.10 -50.01 -20.50
CA GLN A 5 11.06 -49.17 -19.91
C GLN A 5 11.62 -48.51 -18.63
N PRO A 6 11.29 -47.24 -18.35
CA PRO A 6 11.52 -46.69 -17.02
C PRO A 6 10.46 -47.22 -16.04
N ASN A 7 10.95 -47.80 -14.94
CA ASN A 7 10.17 -48.39 -13.86
C ASN A 7 9.22 -47.39 -13.21
N LEU A 8 7.96 -47.81 -13.10
CA LEU A 8 6.92 -47.21 -12.27
C LEU A 8 7.29 -47.43 -10.79
N VAL A 9 7.64 -46.36 -10.07
CA VAL A 9 7.69 -46.41 -8.61
C VAL A 9 6.31 -46.00 -8.09
N ASN A 10 5.55 -47.00 -7.66
CA ASN A 10 4.36 -46.82 -6.84
C ASN A 10 4.80 -46.33 -5.46
N SER A 11 4.63 -45.05 -5.17
CA SER A 11 4.66 -44.52 -3.81
C SER A 11 3.26 -44.06 -3.44
N THR A 12 2.62 -44.89 -2.63
CA THR A 12 1.51 -44.62 -1.70
C THR A 12 0.88 -43.23 -1.79
N GLY A 13 -0.37 -43.20 -2.28
CA GLY A 13 -1.22 -42.04 -2.25
C GLY A 13 -1.43 -41.54 -0.82
N VAL A 14 -0.91 -40.35 -0.55
CA VAL A 14 -1.47 -39.45 0.45
C VAL A 14 -2.34 -38.47 -0.30
N SER A 15 -3.66 -38.65 -0.17
CA SER A 15 -4.65 -37.70 -0.67
C SER A 15 -4.55 -36.42 0.15
N PHE A 16 -3.78 -35.44 -0.34
CA PHE A 16 -3.90 -34.06 0.13
C PHE A 16 -5.14 -33.44 -0.52
N SER A 17 -6.29 -33.67 0.10
CA SER A 17 -7.50 -32.87 -0.12
C SER A 17 -7.69 -31.97 1.09
N ALA A 18 -7.29 -30.70 0.96
CA ALA A 18 -7.90 -29.54 1.62
C ALA A 18 -7.25 -28.25 1.08
N SER A 19 -7.90 -27.68 0.07
CA SER A 19 -7.96 -26.26 -0.28
C SER A 19 -7.10 -25.26 0.54
N LEU A 20 -5.92 -24.93 0.03
CA LEU A 20 -5.42 -23.55 0.07
C LEU A 20 -5.09 -23.16 -1.37
N GLN A 21 -6.12 -22.82 -2.15
CA GLN A 21 -5.89 -22.02 -3.34
C GLN A 21 -5.39 -20.69 -2.84
N PHE A 22 -4.11 -20.40 -3.02
CA PHE A 22 -3.62 -19.03 -2.92
C PHE A 22 -4.50 -18.18 -3.86
N ALA A 23 -5.27 -17.26 -3.27
CA ALA A 23 -6.23 -16.39 -3.98
C ALA A 23 -5.54 -15.31 -4.84
N PHE A 24 -4.33 -15.60 -5.33
CA PHE A 24 -3.50 -14.72 -6.13
C PHE A 24 -3.03 -15.47 -7.38
N ASP A 25 -3.52 -15.03 -8.52
CA ASP A 25 -3.12 -15.51 -9.84
C ASP A 25 -2.13 -14.50 -10.47
N PRO A 26 -0.82 -14.79 -10.55
CA PRO A 26 0.15 -13.85 -11.09
C PRO A 26 -0.08 -13.53 -12.57
N SER A 27 -0.77 -14.38 -13.33
CA SER A 27 -1.03 -14.15 -14.76
C SER A 27 -1.96 -12.95 -15.02
N LYS A 28 -2.73 -12.53 -14.01
CA LYS A 28 -3.58 -11.34 -14.06
C LYS A 28 -2.84 -10.04 -13.78
N SER A 29 -1.59 -10.10 -13.33
CA SER A 29 -0.72 -8.94 -13.14
C SER A 29 -0.01 -8.60 -14.45
N LYS A 30 -0.17 -7.36 -14.90
CA LYS A 30 0.46 -6.84 -16.12
C LYS A 30 1.28 -5.61 -15.79
N ARG A 31 2.53 -5.59 -16.22
CA ARG A 31 3.35 -4.39 -16.17
C ARG A 31 2.77 -3.33 -17.12
N LEU A 32 2.55 -2.12 -16.59
CA LEU A 32 2.14 -0.96 -17.38
C LEU A 32 3.36 -0.12 -17.78
N SER A 33 4.26 0.19 -16.85
CA SER A 33 5.39 1.13 -17.05
C SER A 33 6.62 0.68 -16.26
N TRP A 34 7.83 1.02 -16.73
CA TRP A 34 9.08 0.89 -15.96
C TRP A 34 9.54 2.20 -15.30
N HIS A 35 9.18 3.35 -15.86
CA HIS A 35 9.41 4.67 -15.27
C HIS A 35 8.10 5.47 -15.21
N PRO A 36 7.44 5.56 -14.04
CA PRO A 36 7.72 4.79 -12.82
C PRO A 36 7.34 3.31 -12.99
N ARG A 37 7.72 2.45 -12.04
CA ARG A 37 7.35 1.02 -12.06
C ARG A 37 5.89 0.85 -11.62
N ILE A 38 5.04 0.47 -12.57
CA ILE A 38 3.60 0.33 -12.39
C ILE A 38 3.15 -1.04 -12.87
N PHE A 39 2.35 -1.72 -12.06
CA PHE A 39 1.68 -2.97 -12.40
C PHE A 39 0.18 -2.85 -12.20
N LEU A 40 -0.62 -3.38 -13.13
CA LEU A 40 -2.07 -3.49 -13.04
C LEU A 40 -2.44 -4.95 -12.78
N TYR A 41 -3.26 -5.20 -11.78
CA TYR A 41 -3.88 -6.49 -11.55
C TYR A 41 -5.35 -6.41 -11.90
N LYS A 42 -5.80 -7.25 -12.85
CA LYS A 42 -7.22 -7.30 -13.24
C LYS A 42 -8.03 -8.20 -12.31
N GLY A 43 -9.13 -7.68 -11.76
CA GLY A 43 -9.97 -8.42 -10.80
C GLY A 43 -9.18 -8.85 -9.56
N PHE A 44 -8.40 -7.93 -9.01
CA PHE A 44 -7.66 -8.10 -7.77
C PHE A 44 -8.61 -8.28 -6.58
N LEU A 45 -9.70 -7.51 -6.55
CA LEU A 45 -10.80 -7.67 -5.61
C LEU A 45 -12.00 -8.30 -6.32
N SER A 46 -12.75 -9.11 -5.58
CA SER A 46 -14.10 -9.52 -5.96
C SER A 46 -15.12 -8.39 -5.73
N ASP A 47 -16.26 -8.45 -6.42
CA ASP A 47 -17.33 -7.47 -6.22
C ASP A 47 -17.81 -7.41 -4.76
N MET A 48 -17.86 -8.56 -4.08
CA MET A 48 -18.21 -8.63 -2.66
C MET A 48 -17.18 -7.94 -1.77
N GLU A 49 -15.89 -8.07 -2.08
CA GLU A 49 -14.82 -7.36 -1.34
C GLU A 49 -14.93 -5.85 -1.55
N CYS A 50 -15.19 -5.40 -2.79
CA CYS A 50 -15.42 -3.99 -3.08
C CYS A 50 -16.63 -3.42 -2.30
N ASP A 51 -17.76 -4.12 -2.36
CA ASP A 51 -19.00 -3.68 -1.72
C ASP A 51 -18.87 -3.68 -0.19
N HIS A 52 -18.13 -4.63 0.38
CA HIS A 52 -17.82 -4.69 1.80
C HIS A 52 -17.02 -3.47 2.27
N LEU A 53 -15.96 -3.09 1.54
CA LEU A 53 -15.16 -1.90 1.85
C LEU A 53 -16.01 -0.62 1.78
N ILE A 54 -16.84 -0.46 0.73
CA ILE A 54 -17.75 0.69 0.60
C ILE A 54 -18.77 0.70 1.74
N SER A 55 -19.36 -0.44 2.09
CA SER A 55 -20.32 -0.55 3.20
C SER A 55 -19.69 -0.16 4.54
N MET A 56 -18.47 -0.64 4.80
CA MET A 56 -17.70 -0.29 5.98
C MET A 56 -17.48 1.22 6.08
N ALA A 57 -17.07 1.87 4.99
CA ALA A 57 -16.90 3.32 4.93
C ALA A 57 -18.23 4.06 5.22
N ARG A 58 -19.34 3.63 4.61
CA ARG A 58 -20.67 4.23 4.82
C ARG A 58 -21.21 4.05 6.24
N SER A 59 -20.88 2.95 6.91
CA SER A 59 -21.33 2.69 8.29
C SER A 59 -20.64 3.58 9.33
N LYS A 60 -19.45 4.11 9.01
CA LYS A 60 -18.76 5.06 9.87
C LYS A 60 -19.47 6.40 9.72
N LYS A 61 -20.15 6.85 10.78
CA LYS A 61 -20.63 8.25 10.87
C LYS A 61 -19.46 9.16 10.52
N GLU A 62 -19.71 10.18 9.70
CA GLU A 62 -18.72 11.13 9.19
C GLU A 62 -17.81 11.61 10.32
N SER A 63 -16.66 10.96 10.51
CA SER A 63 -15.57 11.55 11.24
C SER A 63 -14.85 12.41 10.22
N SER A 64 -15.10 13.71 10.26
CA SER A 64 -14.25 14.71 9.64
C SER A 64 -12.88 14.68 10.34
N LEU A 65 -12.11 13.62 10.09
CA LEU A 65 -10.68 13.65 10.30
C LEU A 65 -10.12 14.46 9.12
N VAL A 66 -10.19 15.78 9.29
CA VAL A 66 -9.19 16.67 8.71
C VAL A 66 -7.85 16.04 9.07
N VAL A 67 -7.01 15.77 8.07
CA VAL A 67 -5.62 15.42 8.30
C VAL A 67 -5.00 16.64 8.99
N ALA A 68 -5.04 16.62 10.31
CA ALA A 68 -4.33 17.56 11.15
C ALA A 68 -2.92 17.00 11.28
N ASP A 69 -2.02 17.52 10.46
CA ASP A 69 -0.64 17.64 10.90
C ASP A 69 -0.10 19.03 10.55
N GLY A 70 0.08 19.83 11.60
CA GLY A 70 1.11 20.86 11.64
C GLY A 70 0.86 22.19 10.93
N THR A 71 -0.23 22.92 11.20
CA THR A 71 -0.14 24.38 11.43
C THR A 71 -1.43 24.94 12.01
N ASN A 72 -1.28 25.79 13.03
CA ASN A 72 -2.36 26.65 13.53
C ASN A 72 -2.90 27.52 12.39
N SER A 73 -4.08 27.21 11.89
CA SER A 73 -4.96 28.20 11.28
C SER A 73 -6.42 27.80 11.49
N SER A 74 -7.04 28.51 12.43
CA SER A 74 -8.42 29.00 12.39
C SER A 74 -9.41 28.27 11.48
N GLN A 75 -10.43 27.70 12.13
CA GLN A 75 -11.80 27.54 11.63
C GLN A 75 -12.05 28.20 10.27
N ASN A 76 -12.01 27.41 9.21
CA ASN A 76 -12.69 27.73 7.96
C ASN A 76 -13.39 26.46 7.47
N ASN A 77 -14.72 26.47 7.55
CA ASN A 77 -15.59 25.51 6.87
C ASN A 77 -15.12 25.36 5.41
N THR A 78 -14.55 24.20 5.07
CA THR A 78 -14.26 23.84 3.69
C THR A 78 -14.75 22.41 3.46
N ASP A 79 -15.81 22.35 2.66
CA ASP A 79 -16.44 21.17 2.07
C ASP A 79 -15.37 20.37 1.29
N ALA A 80 -14.77 19.38 1.95
CA ALA A 80 -13.65 18.60 1.42
C ALA A 80 -14.11 17.79 0.19
N SER A 81 -13.39 17.93 -0.92
CA SER A 81 -13.64 17.23 -2.19
C SER A 81 -13.59 15.70 -2.10
N ILE A 82 -13.03 15.18 -1.01
CA ILE A 82 -12.76 13.76 -0.78
C ILE A 82 -13.13 13.43 0.66
N LYS A 83 -13.94 12.38 0.82
CA LYS A 83 -14.17 11.78 2.13
C LYS A 83 -13.21 10.61 2.32
N VAL A 84 -12.41 10.64 3.37
CA VAL A 84 -11.44 9.59 3.69
C VAL A 84 -11.92 8.82 4.91
N TYR A 85 -11.96 7.51 4.78
CA TYR A 85 -12.31 6.56 5.83
C TYR A 85 -11.14 5.61 6.03
N MET A 86 -10.94 5.12 7.25
CA MET A 86 -9.96 4.06 7.52
C MET A 86 -10.68 2.71 7.52
N ALA A 87 -10.14 1.68 6.88
CA ALA A 87 -10.64 0.32 7.04
C ALA A 87 -10.36 -0.19 8.46
N ASP A 88 -11.20 -1.09 8.97
CA ASP A 88 -10.94 -1.77 10.23
C ASP A 88 -9.92 -2.90 10.02
N SER A 89 -8.75 -2.79 10.64
CA SER A 89 -7.70 -3.81 10.53
C SER A 89 -8.06 -5.14 11.19
N LYS A 90 -9.09 -5.18 12.05
CA LYS A 90 -9.61 -6.41 12.65
C LYS A 90 -10.60 -7.14 11.76
N ASP A 91 -11.05 -6.51 10.67
CA ASP A 91 -11.99 -7.12 9.74
C ASP A 91 -11.32 -8.24 8.94
N THR A 92 -11.97 -9.40 8.90
CA THR A 92 -11.41 -10.60 8.26
C THR A 92 -11.27 -10.48 6.75
N ILE A 93 -12.13 -9.68 6.09
CA ILE A 93 -12.06 -9.44 4.65
C ILE A 93 -10.90 -8.48 4.36
N VAL A 94 -10.77 -7.38 5.12
CA VAL A 94 -9.62 -6.48 5.03
C VAL A 94 -8.32 -7.24 5.23
N SER A 95 -8.24 -8.09 6.25
CA SER A 95 -7.07 -8.93 6.53
C SER A 95 -6.69 -9.81 5.32
N LYS A 96 -7.66 -10.45 4.66
CA LYS A 96 -7.41 -11.30 3.48
C LYS A 96 -6.96 -10.49 2.26
N ILE A 97 -7.47 -9.28 2.08
CA ILE A 97 -7.02 -8.36 1.03
C ILE A 97 -5.57 -7.97 1.29
N GLU A 98 -5.22 -7.64 2.54
CA GLU A 98 -3.85 -7.31 2.93
C GLU A 98 -2.88 -8.49 2.76
N ASP A 99 -3.31 -9.72 3.03
CA ASP A 99 -2.51 -10.92 2.75
C ASP A 99 -2.26 -11.08 1.25
N ARG A 100 -3.26 -10.80 0.40
CA ARG A 100 -3.13 -10.80 -1.07
C ARG A 100 -2.19 -9.70 -1.56
N ILE A 101 -2.25 -8.51 -0.97
CA ILE A 101 -1.32 -7.41 -1.24
C ILE A 101 0.11 -7.80 -0.86
N SER A 102 0.29 -8.46 0.28
CA SER A 102 1.59 -8.96 0.73
C SER A 102 2.19 -9.95 -0.28
N VAL A 103 1.40 -10.91 -0.75
CA VAL A 103 1.82 -11.86 -1.80
C VAL A 103 2.16 -11.15 -3.12
N TRP A 104 1.37 -10.17 -3.54
CA TRP A 104 1.61 -9.46 -4.80
C TRP A 104 2.85 -8.55 -4.77
N SER A 105 3.02 -7.81 -3.66
CA SER A 105 4.10 -6.84 -3.49
C SER A 105 5.41 -7.43 -2.98
N PHE A 106 5.37 -8.67 -2.47
CA PHE A 106 6.47 -9.31 -1.75
C PHE A 106 6.89 -8.54 -0.48
N LEU A 107 5.97 -7.78 0.12
CA LEU A 107 6.21 -6.99 1.32
C LEU A 107 5.36 -7.49 2.49
N PRO A 108 5.91 -7.60 3.71
CA PRO A 108 5.15 -8.01 4.87
C PRO A 108 3.95 -7.09 5.13
N LYS A 109 2.80 -7.69 5.45
CA LYS A 109 1.57 -6.98 5.80
C LYS A 109 1.75 -5.94 6.91
N ASP A 110 2.57 -6.26 7.92
CA ASP A 110 2.85 -5.42 9.08
C ASP A 110 3.62 -4.13 8.73
N PHE A 111 4.14 -4.00 7.51
CA PHE A 111 4.81 -2.78 7.05
C PHE A 111 3.83 -1.78 6.44
N GLY A 112 2.56 -2.15 6.33
CA GLY A 112 1.53 -1.32 5.72
C GLY A 112 0.78 -0.43 6.71
N GLU A 113 0.54 0.81 6.32
CA GLU A 113 -0.39 1.73 7.01
C GLU A 113 -1.82 1.15 7.01
N SER A 114 -2.71 1.64 7.88
CA SER A 114 -4.14 1.30 7.78
C SER A 114 -4.67 1.62 6.38
N MET A 115 -5.42 0.69 5.78
CA MET A 115 -6.01 0.89 4.45
C MET A 115 -6.97 2.09 4.49
N GLN A 116 -6.78 3.03 3.57
CA GLN A 116 -7.63 4.19 3.39
C GLN A 116 -8.69 3.87 2.34
N ILE A 117 -9.93 4.30 2.56
CA ILE A 117 -11.05 4.19 1.63
C ILE A 117 -11.49 5.63 1.33
N LEU A 118 -11.39 6.03 0.07
CA LEU A 118 -11.64 7.38 -0.40
C LEU A 118 -12.92 7.38 -1.22
N LYS A 119 -13.77 8.39 -0.99
CA LYS A 119 -14.92 8.72 -1.83
C LYS A 119 -14.66 10.07 -2.49
N TYR A 120 -14.56 10.08 -3.81
CA TYR A 120 -14.48 11.30 -4.60
C TYR A 120 -15.87 11.79 -4.96
N GLU A 121 -16.15 13.06 -4.66
CA GLU A 121 -17.38 13.73 -5.10
C GLU A 121 -17.16 14.44 -6.44
N VAL A 122 -18.25 14.66 -7.17
CA VAL A 122 -18.23 15.18 -8.55
C VAL A 122 -17.62 16.60 -8.59
N ASN A 123 -16.82 16.88 -9.63
CA ASN A 123 -16.27 18.20 -10.00
C ASN A 123 -15.08 18.79 -9.20
N LYS A 124 -14.22 18.00 -8.53
CA LYS A 124 -12.97 18.54 -7.96
C LYS A 124 -11.78 17.57 -8.11
N SER A 125 -10.68 18.05 -8.70
CA SER A 125 -9.43 17.30 -8.87
C SER A 125 -8.57 17.34 -7.61
N ASP A 126 -7.77 16.29 -7.40
CA ASP A 126 -6.82 16.19 -6.30
C ASP A 126 -5.38 16.24 -6.81
N TYR A 127 -4.63 17.21 -6.30
CA TYR A 127 -3.18 17.26 -6.45
C TYR A 127 -2.58 16.66 -5.19
N ASN A 128 -2.09 15.43 -5.28
CA ASN A 128 -1.24 14.86 -4.23
C ASN A 128 0.03 15.69 -4.13
N ASN A 129 0.03 16.68 -3.23
CA ASN A 129 1.20 17.45 -2.90
C ASN A 129 2.16 16.54 -2.13
N TYR A 130 3.32 16.30 -2.74
CA TYR A 130 4.38 15.50 -2.16
C TYR A 130 4.97 16.26 -0.95
N GLU A 131 4.55 15.91 0.26
CA GLU A 131 5.19 16.44 1.48
C GLU A 131 6.49 15.69 1.78
N PRO A 132 7.62 16.39 1.97
CA PRO A 132 8.87 15.76 2.33
C PRO A 132 8.97 15.64 3.84
N GLN A 133 8.39 14.60 4.46
CA GLN A 133 8.57 14.38 5.92
C GLN A 133 8.54 12.90 6.34
N SER A 134 9.68 12.45 6.90
CA SER A 134 9.96 11.33 7.82
C SER A 134 9.44 9.89 7.57
N ASN A 135 8.44 9.66 6.72
CA ASN A 135 7.79 8.35 6.58
C ASN A 135 7.71 7.92 5.11
N ILE A 136 8.84 7.47 4.56
CA ILE A 136 8.97 7.11 3.14
C ILE A 136 8.12 5.86 2.86
N ARG A 137 7.11 6.01 1.99
CA ARG A 137 6.26 4.90 1.49
C ARG A 137 6.96 4.23 0.32
N PHE A 138 7.25 2.93 0.41
CA PHE A 138 7.93 2.20 -0.65
C PHE A 138 6.98 1.83 -1.80
N VAL A 139 5.80 1.32 -1.45
CA VAL A 139 4.78 0.87 -2.41
C VAL A 139 3.44 1.50 -2.06
N THR A 140 2.72 1.91 -3.10
CA THR A 140 1.32 2.34 -3.02
C THR A 140 0.48 1.36 -3.82
N VAL A 141 -0.51 0.73 -3.17
CA VAL A 141 -1.49 -0.12 -3.84
C VAL A 141 -2.83 0.60 -3.88
N MET A 142 -3.33 0.89 -5.07
CA MET A 142 -4.62 1.54 -5.31
C MET A 142 -5.61 0.51 -5.84
N MET A 143 -6.77 0.37 -5.23
CA MET A 143 -7.77 -0.64 -5.57
C MET A 143 -9.09 0.06 -5.89
N TYR A 144 -9.57 -0.08 -7.12
CA TYR A 144 -10.81 0.56 -7.57
C TYR A 144 -12.02 -0.21 -7.04
N LEU A 145 -12.85 0.45 -6.23
CA LEU A 145 -14.02 -0.16 -5.60
C LEU A 145 -15.31 0.09 -6.40
N SER A 146 -15.31 1.05 -7.30
CA SER A 146 -16.40 1.32 -8.24
C SER A 146 -15.89 1.60 -9.65
N ASP A 147 -16.79 1.48 -10.63
CA ASP A 147 -16.55 1.96 -11.99
C ASP A 147 -16.89 3.46 -12.07
N ALA A 148 -16.02 4.27 -12.69
CA ALA A 148 -16.39 5.63 -13.07
C ALA A 148 -16.90 5.62 -14.52
N LYS A 149 -18.11 6.15 -14.74
CA LYS A 149 -18.67 6.25 -16.09
C LYS A 149 -17.88 7.22 -16.95
N ARG A 150 -17.50 8.37 -16.37
CA ARG A 150 -16.69 9.42 -16.99
C ARG A 150 -15.85 10.14 -15.94
N GLY A 151 -14.55 10.33 -16.23
CA GLY A 151 -13.60 10.90 -15.26
C GLY A 151 -13.02 9.83 -14.34
N GLY A 152 -12.36 10.24 -13.26
CA GLY A 152 -11.83 9.34 -12.23
C GLY A 152 -10.58 8.53 -12.63
N GLN A 153 -9.95 8.86 -13.76
CA GLN A 153 -8.75 8.14 -14.17
C GLN A 153 -7.57 8.46 -13.26
N THR A 154 -6.75 7.45 -12.96
CA THR A 154 -5.43 7.67 -12.37
C THR A 154 -4.44 7.99 -13.47
N VAL A 155 -3.79 9.14 -13.36
CA VAL A 155 -2.85 9.66 -14.34
C VAL A 155 -1.46 9.67 -13.76
N PHE A 156 -0.48 9.28 -14.55
CA PHE A 156 0.96 9.35 -14.25
C PHE A 156 1.59 10.40 -15.17
N PRO A 157 1.70 11.67 -14.75
CA PRO A 157 2.06 12.79 -15.64
C PRO A 157 3.50 12.76 -16.15
N ARG A 158 4.37 11.99 -15.48
CA ARG A 158 5.81 11.85 -15.77
C ARG A 158 6.20 10.46 -16.26
N SER A 159 5.22 9.59 -16.53
CA SER A 159 5.53 8.25 -17.04
C SER A 159 6.20 8.32 -18.42
N GLU A 160 7.12 7.40 -18.67
CA GLU A 160 7.76 7.18 -19.98
C GLU A 160 6.74 6.93 -21.12
N LEU A 161 5.51 6.53 -20.78
CA LEU A 161 4.42 6.26 -21.70
C LEU A 161 3.47 7.46 -21.89
N LYS A 162 3.80 8.64 -21.36
CA LYS A 162 3.00 9.85 -21.57
C LYS A 162 2.76 10.10 -23.06
N GLY A 163 1.49 10.35 -23.44
CA GLY A 163 1.11 10.65 -24.82
C GLY A 163 1.04 9.45 -25.77
N THR A 164 1.29 8.23 -25.28
CA THR A 164 1.13 7.00 -26.10
C THR A 164 -0.32 6.54 -26.22
N GLN A 165 -1.20 7.01 -25.32
CA GLN A 165 -2.62 6.71 -25.33
C GLN A 165 -3.37 7.82 -26.06
N VAL A 166 -4.29 7.43 -26.95
CA VAL A 166 -5.24 8.36 -27.57
C VAL A 166 -6.14 8.91 -26.46
N GLU A 167 -6.25 10.23 -26.35
CA GLU A 167 -7.15 10.91 -25.40
C GLU A 167 -8.61 10.53 -25.68
N GLN A 168 -9.05 9.37 -25.18
CA GLN A 168 -10.45 8.97 -25.24
C GLN A 168 -11.20 9.71 -24.13
N GLY A 169 -11.53 10.97 -24.37
CA GLY A 169 -12.43 11.76 -23.54
C GLY A 169 -11.90 12.12 -22.14
N ALA A 170 -10.58 12.06 -21.92
CA ALA A 170 -9.97 12.66 -20.75
C ALA A 170 -10.03 14.20 -20.89
N PRO A 171 -10.48 14.94 -19.86
CA PRO A 171 -10.36 16.40 -19.85
C PRO A 171 -8.91 16.81 -20.07
N SER A 172 -8.68 17.94 -20.74
CA SER A 172 -7.33 18.49 -21.03
C SER A 172 -6.43 18.68 -19.80
N GLU A 173 -7.01 18.68 -18.60
CA GLU A 173 -6.30 18.81 -17.32
C GLU A 173 -5.58 17.50 -16.90
N CYS A 174 -6.01 16.35 -17.43
CA CYS A 174 -5.49 15.04 -17.06
C CYS A 174 -4.46 14.50 -18.06
N ALA A 175 -3.30 15.15 -18.14
CA ALA A 175 -2.27 14.84 -19.12
C ALA A 175 -1.18 13.89 -18.58
N GLY A 176 -1.14 12.66 -19.08
CA GLY A 176 -0.14 11.66 -18.65
C GLY A 176 -0.36 10.29 -19.27
N TYR A 177 0.23 9.27 -18.65
CA TYR A 177 -0.19 7.89 -18.88
C TYR A 177 -1.41 7.60 -18.01
N VAL A 178 -2.53 7.21 -18.63
CA VAL A 178 -3.85 7.14 -18.01
C VAL A 178 -4.24 5.69 -17.73
N VAL A 179 -4.74 5.44 -16.52
CA VAL A 179 -5.32 4.15 -16.12
C VAL A 179 -6.77 4.38 -15.70
N PRO A 180 -7.76 3.80 -16.42
CA PRO A 180 -9.17 3.98 -16.08
C PRO A 180 -9.56 3.19 -14.82
N PRO A 181 -10.47 3.70 -13.99
CA PRO A 181 -10.98 3.00 -12.82
C PRO A 181 -11.98 1.93 -13.27
N VAL A 182 -11.60 0.68 -13.06
CA VAL A 182 -12.47 -0.47 -13.33
C VAL A 182 -12.60 -1.25 -12.04
N LYS A 183 -13.84 -1.44 -11.57
CA LYS A 183 -14.14 -2.08 -10.30
C LYS A 183 -13.39 -3.41 -10.17
N GLY A 184 -12.76 -3.60 -9.02
CA GLY A 184 -11.99 -4.79 -8.69
C GLY A 184 -10.56 -4.77 -9.22
N ASN A 185 -10.18 -3.90 -10.16
CA ASN A 185 -8.78 -3.79 -10.56
C ASN A 185 -7.94 -3.07 -9.49
N ALA A 186 -6.64 -3.36 -9.49
CA ALA A 186 -5.69 -2.69 -8.61
C ALA A 186 -4.42 -2.28 -9.34
N ILE A 187 -3.84 -1.15 -8.94
CA ILE A 187 -2.51 -0.68 -9.35
C ILE A 187 -1.54 -0.90 -8.19
N LEU A 188 -0.36 -1.44 -8.50
CA LEU A 188 0.80 -1.43 -7.62
C LEU A 188 1.84 -0.46 -8.22
N LEU A 189 2.14 0.58 -7.47
CA LEU A 189 3.09 1.62 -7.79
C LEU A 189 4.28 1.54 -6.83
N PHE A 190 5.50 1.55 -7.36
CA PHE A 190 6.70 1.76 -6.55
C PHE A 190 7.02 3.25 -6.47
N ASN A 191 7.12 3.80 -5.25
CA ASN A 191 7.47 5.20 -5.05
C ASN A 191 9.00 5.41 -4.92
N LEU A 192 9.77 4.32 -4.83
CA LEU A 192 11.22 4.34 -4.81
C LEU A 192 11.83 3.58 -6.00
N LYS A 193 12.99 4.08 -6.44
CA LYS A 193 13.88 3.39 -7.36
C LYS A 193 14.56 2.20 -6.64
N LEU A 194 15.26 1.37 -7.41
CA LEU A 194 15.95 0.18 -6.88
C LEU A 194 17.09 0.53 -5.92
N ASP A 195 17.63 1.74 -6.01
CA ASP A 195 18.66 2.29 -5.11
C ASP A 195 18.07 2.90 -3.82
N GLY A 196 16.75 2.87 -3.65
CA GLY A 196 16.05 3.43 -2.49
C GLY A 196 15.79 4.94 -2.58
N VAL A 197 16.19 5.61 -3.66
CA VAL A 197 15.88 7.04 -3.87
C VAL A 197 14.42 7.20 -4.30
N ILE A 198 13.78 8.26 -3.83
CA ILE A 198 12.42 8.64 -4.24
C ILE A 198 12.34 8.75 -5.77
N ASP A 199 11.39 8.02 -6.35
CA ASP A 199 11.12 8.06 -7.77
C ASP A 199 10.19 9.24 -8.09
N LYS A 200 10.76 10.36 -8.55
CA LYS A 200 9.98 11.56 -8.90
C LYS A 200 8.96 11.32 -10.01
N ASP A 201 9.10 10.24 -10.78
CA ASP A 201 8.19 9.88 -11.85
C ASP A 201 6.97 9.11 -11.31
N SER A 202 7.02 8.64 -10.06
CA SER A 202 5.90 7.96 -9.37
C SER A 202 4.78 8.91 -8.97
N GLN A 203 4.88 10.20 -9.28
CA GLN A 203 3.80 11.15 -9.08
C GLN A 203 2.56 10.70 -9.87
N TYR A 204 1.42 10.69 -9.20
CA TYR A 204 0.14 10.36 -9.79
C TYR A 204 -0.93 11.36 -9.35
N GLU A 205 -1.96 11.48 -10.17
CA GLU A 205 -3.12 12.34 -9.98
C GLU A 205 -4.39 11.54 -10.24
N VAL A 206 -5.49 11.88 -9.57
CA VAL A 206 -6.80 11.30 -9.86
C VAL A 206 -7.65 12.38 -10.52
N CYS A 207 -8.10 12.11 -11.73
CA CYS A 207 -8.94 13.01 -12.51
C CYS A 207 -10.28 13.26 -11.83
N SER A 208 -10.80 14.48 -11.99
CA SER A 208 -12.16 14.81 -11.57
C SER A 208 -13.18 13.81 -12.10
N VAL A 209 -14.03 13.31 -11.21
CA VAL A 209 -15.19 12.51 -11.59
C VAL A 209 -16.22 13.45 -12.22
N LEU A 210 -16.62 13.17 -13.46
CA LEU A 210 -17.59 13.99 -14.20
C LEU A 210 -19.00 13.40 -14.14
N GLU A 211 -19.10 12.07 -14.04
CA GLU A 211 -20.37 11.36 -13.93
C GLU A 211 -20.23 10.12 -13.05
N GLY A 212 -21.02 10.06 -11.98
CA GLY A 212 -21.05 8.95 -11.02
C GLY A 212 -20.34 9.28 -9.71
N GLU A 213 -20.06 8.23 -8.93
CA GLU A 213 -19.23 8.30 -7.73
C GLU A 213 -18.02 7.37 -7.92
N GLU A 214 -16.83 7.82 -7.54
CA GLU A 214 -15.63 6.99 -7.52
C GLU A 214 -15.23 6.65 -6.09
N TRP A 215 -15.03 5.36 -5.86
CA TRP A 215 -14.52 4.80 -4.61
C TRP A 215 -13.18 4.13 -4.86
N LEU A 216 -12.18 4.50 -4.07
CA LEU A 216 -10.81 4.00 -4.18
C LEU A 216 -10.34 3.54 -2.80
N ALA A 217 -9.72 2.37 -2.70
CA ALA A 217 -8.97 1.97 -1.51
C ALA A 217 -7.46 2.09 -1.76
N ILE A 218 -6.74 2.71 -0.84
CA ILE A 218 -5.28 2.88 -0.92
C ILE A 218 -4.63 2.19 0.27
N LYS A 219 -3.60 1.40 -0.01
CA LYS A 219 -2.71 0.79 0.97
C LYS A 219 -1.28 1.25 0.70
N HIS A 220 -0.70 1.98 1.63
CA HIS A 220 0.72 2.33 1.61
C HIS A 220 1.53 1.30 2.39
N ILE A 221 2.72 0.96 1.89
CA ILE A 221 3.63 0.01 2.50
C ILE A 221 5.01 0.63 2.61
N HIS A 222 5.63 0.56 3.78
CA HIS A 222 6.95 1.10 4.06
C HIS A 222 8.05 0.05 3.86
N LEU A 223 9.31 0.48 3.88
CA LEU A 223 10.47 -0.43 3.86
C LEU A 223 10.67 -1.19 5.18
N ARG A 224 10.05 -0.72 6.27
CA ARG A 224 10.17 -1.25 7.63
C ARG A 224 8.81 -1.20 8.32
N LYS A 225 8.66 -1.98 9.39
CA LYS A 225 7.46 -1.97 10.22
C LYS A 225 7.19 -0.56 10.74
N THR A 226 5.98 -0.05 10.51
CA THR A 226 5.51 1.16 11.17
C THR A 226 5.11 0.78 12.58
N THR A 227 5.93 1.09 13.57
CA THR A 227 5.44 1.20 14.94
C THR A 227 4.55 2.44 14.96
N PRO A 228 3.28 2.34 15.38
CA PRO A 228 2.50 3.54 15.67
C PRO A 228 3.35 4.32 16.66
N LYS A 229 3.66 5.58 16.36
CA LYS A 229 4.15 6.50 17.39
C LYS A 229 3.02 6.59 18.42
N SER A 230 3.00 5.72 19.41
CA SER A 230 2.28 6.01 20.64
C SER A 230 2.88 7.33 21.09
N SER A 231 2.07 8.38 21.02
CA SER A 231 2.25 9.65 21.69
C SER A 231 3.24 9.49 22.84
N LEU A 232 4.47 9.98 22.65
CA LEU A 232 5.51 10.00 23.69
C LEU A 232 5.43 8.77 24.60
N ALA A 233 5.82 7.59 24.10
CA ALA A 233 6.41 6.64 25.03
C ALA A 233 7.50 7.45 25.74
N SER A 234 7.27 7.74 27.01
CA SER A 234 8.16 8.52 27.86
C SER A 234 9.58 8.07 27.55
N GLU A 235 10.49 9.02 27.31
CA GLU A 235 11.93 8.76 27.12
C GLU A 235 12.55 7.96 28.29
N ASP A 236 11.77 7.62 29.31
CA ASP A 236 12.14 6.94 30.55
C ASP A 236 12.00 5.40 30.55
N GLU A 237 11.31 4.76 29.58
CA GLU A 237 11.19 3.28 29.60
C GLU A 237 12.18 2.60 28.64
N CYS A 238 13.41 2.43 29.13
CA CYS A 238 14.44 1.65 28.45
C CYS A 238 14.00 0.19 28.25
N THR A 239 13.66 -0.17 27.02
CA THR A 239 13.17 -1.51 26.64
C THR A 239 13.90 -2.07 25.42
N ASP A 240 13.84 -3.38 25.27
CA ASP A 240 14.22 -4.07 24.04
C ASP A 240 12.95 -4.31 23.21
N GLU A 241 12.99 -4.04 21.91
CA GLU A 241 11.86 -4.23 20.99
C GLU A 241 11.82 -5.64 20.36
N ASP A 242 12.88 -6.46 20.57
CA ASP A 242 12.98 -7.83 20.05
C ASP A 242 13.45 -8.80 21.15
N ASP A 243 12.79 -9.95 21.27
CA ASP A 243 13.10 -10.99 22.27
C ASP A 243 14.52 -11.57 22.12
N ARG A 244 15.17 -11.38 20.96
CA ARG A 244 16.53 -11.86 20.68
C ARG A 244 17.62 -10.88 21.09
N CYS A 245 17.28 -9.68 21.57
CA CYS A 245 18.24 -8.64 21.92
C CYS A 245 19.32 -9.11 22.91
N VAL A 246 18.94 -9.90 23.92
CA VAL A 246 19.88 -10.47 24.90
C VAL A 246 20.94 -11.34 24.21
N ARG A 247 20.51 -12.19 23.27
CA ARG A 247 21.40 -13.09 22.54
C ARG A 247 22.32 -12.33 21.61
N TRP A 248 21.83 -11.30 20.92
CA TRP A 248 22.63 -10.48 20.02
C TRP A 248 23.65 -9.62 20.77
N ALA A 249 23.24 -9.01 21.89
CA ALA A 249 24.16 -8.28 22.77
C ALA A 249 25.26 -9.19 23.33
N ALA A 250 24.90 -10.40 23.78
CA ALA A 250 25.88 -11.41 24.18
C ALA A 250 26.81 -11.85 23.02
N GLY A 251 26.33 -11.75 21.78
CA GLY A 251 27.11 -11.98 20.56
C GLY A 251 27.99 -10.80 20.12
N GLY A 252 27.98 -9.67 20.84
CA GLY A 252 28.77 -8.48 20.53
C GLY A 252 28.16 -7.58 19.44
N GLU A 253 26.86 -7.72 19.16
CA GLU A 253 26.20 -6.90 18.14
C GLU A 253 26.09 -5.42 18.54
N CYS A 254 26.17 -5.08 19.82
CA CYS A 254 26.17 -3.69 20.27
C CYS A 254 27.32 -2.88 19.64
N ASP A 255 28.48 -3.52 19.43
CA ASP A 255 29.65 -2.89 18.81
C ASP A 255 29.66 -3.06 17.29
N ARG A 256 29.20 -4.22 16.80
CA ARG A 256 29.23 -4.57 15.37
C ARG A 256 28.09 -3.97 14.57
N ASN A 257 26.96 -3.71 15.22
CA ASN A 257 25.74 -3.18 14.62
C ASN A 257 25.10 -2.10 15.52
N PRO A 258 25.83 -1.02 15.83
CA PRO A 258 25.41 -0.03 16.82
C PRO A 258 24.15 0.72 16.39
N ILE A 259 23.96 1.00 15.10
CA ILE A 259 22.77 1.73 14.64
C ILE A 259 21.49 0.93 14.90
N PHE A 260 21.49 -0.38 14.62
CA PHE A 260 20.32 -1.22 14.88
C PHE A 260 20.11 -1.45 16.39
N MET A 261 21.20 -1.73 17.10
CA MET A 261 21.14 -2.15 18.50
C MET A 261 20.92 -0.98 19.46
N ILE A 262 21.67 0.11 19.29
CA ILE A 262 21.72 1.27 20.19
C ILE A 262 20.88 2.43 19.66
N GLY A 263 20.79 2.58 18.34
CA GLY A 263 20.06 3.66 17.68
C GLY A 263 20.94 4.72 17.03
N SER A 264 20.29 5.75 16.51
CA SER A 264 20.87 6.95 15.88
C SER A 264 19.91 8.13 16.11
N PRO A 265 20.27 9.38 15.75
CA PRO A 265 19.39 10.54 15.97
C PRO A 265 17.96 10.37 15.41
N ASP A 266 17.79 9.62 14.32
CA ASP A 266 16.50 9.40 13.65
C ASP A 266 15.87 8.02 13.94
N TYR A 267 16.48 7.21 14.80
CA TYR A 267 16.01 5.85 15.09
C TYR A 267 16.35 5.45 16.52
N TYR A 268 15.33 5.14 17.31
CA TYR A 268 15.48 4.88 18.75
C TYR A 268 16.50 3.78 19.07
N GLY A 269 16.59 2.72 18.26
CA GLY A 269 17.41 1.53 18.52
C GLY A 269 16.58 0.40 19.12
N THR A 270 16.74 -0.81 18.59
CA THR A 270 15.87 -1.95 18.93
C THR A 270 16.32 -2.72 20.18
N CYS A 271 17.59 -2.65 20.58
CA CYS A 271 18.15 -3.46 21.67
C CYS A 271 18.89 -2.64 22.74
N ARG A 272 18.40 -1.43 23.01
CA ARG A 272 19.10 -0.46 23.86
C ARG A 272 19.34 -0.97 25.27
N LYS A 273 18.35 -1.64 25.86
CA LYS A 273 18.44 -2.22 27.20
C LYS A 273 19.46 -3.34 27.26
N SER A 274 19.43 -4.26 26.29
CA SER A 274 20.43 -5.32 26.18
C SER A 274 21.85 -4.77 25.94
N CYS A 275 21.99 -3.63 25.27
CA CYS A 275 23.26 -2.94 25.05
C CYS A 275 23.66 -1.95 26.15
N ARG A 276 22.85 -1.79 27.20
CA ARG A 276 23.14 -0.93 28.37
C ARG A 276 23.43 0.54 28.01
N VAL A 277 22.79 1.02 26.94
CA VAL A 277 22.85 2.43 26.48
C VAL A 277 21.65 3.25 26.96
N CYS A 278 20.76 2.56 27.64
CA CYS A 278 19.89 2.97 28.71
C CYS A 278 19.79 1.72 29.65
#